data_AF-A0A4Q6FX86-F1
#
_entry.id   AF-A0A4Q6FX86-F1
#
_cell.length_a   1.000
_cell.length_b   1.000
_cell.length_c   1.000
_cell.angle_alpha   90.00
_cell.angle_beta   90.00
_cell.angle_gamma   90.00
#
_symmetry.space_group_name_H-M   'P 1'
#
loop_
_entity.id
_entity.type
_entity.pdbx_description
1 polymer ?
#
loop_
_entity_poly.entity_id
_entity_poly.type
_entity_poly.pdbx_seq_one_letter_code
_entity_poly.pdbx_strand_id
1 'polypeptide(L)'
;AHLDKSHITVHTYPETHPQHGIATFRADIDVATCGVISPLKALNYLIESFESDIVVADYRVRGFTRDVKGKKHYIDHKINSIQDFLAKNIKSRYEMFDVNVYQENIFHTKMHLKDFDLDQYLFEEKAKNLSFKERMKIEALLKREIEELFHGRNLVE
;
A
#
# COMPACT_ATOMS: atom_id res chain seq x y z
N ALA A 1 -16.77 14.95 -14.51
CA ALA A 1 -17.96 14.11 -14.26
C ALA A 1 -17.69 13.29 -13.00
N HIS A 2 -18.40 13.57 -11.92
CA HIS A 2 -18.38 12.73 -10.73
C HIS A 2 -19.20 11.48 -11.05
N LEU A 3 -18.66 10.29 -10.80
CA LEU A 3 -19.51 9.10 -10.88
C LEU A 3 -20.55 9.25 -9.76
N ASP A 4 -21.82 9.10 -10.10
CA ASP A 4 -22.97 9.41 -9.23
C ASP A 4 -23.09 8.46 -8.02
N LYS A 5 -22.40 7.31 -8.06
CA LYS A 5 -22.41 6.27 -7.02
C LYS A 5 -21.02 5.69 -6.71
N SER A 6 -19.98 6.31 -7.26
CA SER A 6 -18.59 5.88 -7.15
C SER A 6 -17.67 7.09 -7.10
N HIS A 7 -16.44 6.91 -6.62
CA HIS A 7 -15.47 7.98 -6.58
C HIS A 7 -14.05 7.44 -6.55
N ILE A 8 -13.13 8.27 -7.00
CA ILE A 8 -11.70 8.10 -6.79
C ILE A 8 -11.21 9.39 -6.16
N THR A 9 -10.60 9.30 -4.98
CA THR A 9 -10.03 10.46 -4.28
C THR A 9 -8.58 10.17 -3.92
N VAL A 10 -7.74 11.20 -3.98
CA VAL A 10 -6.31 11.11 -3.66
C VAL A 10 -5.95 12.23 -2.72
N HIS A 11 -5.26 11.90 -1.63
CA HIS A 11 -4.65 12.85 -0.71
C HIS A 11 -3.14 12.58 -0.62
N THR A 12 -2.33 13.58 -0.91
CA THR A 12 -0.87 13.45 -0.90
C THR A 12 -0.26 14.25 0.24
N TYR A 13 0.71 13.66 0.93
CA TYR A 13 1.41 14.22 2.08
C TYR A 13 2.92 14.07 1.86
N PRO A 14 3.56 15.04 1.18
CA PRO A 14 5.02 15.16 1.22
C PRO A 14 5.44 15.65 2.61
N GLU A 15 6.48 15.05 3.17
CA GLU A 15 7.05 15.39 4.47
C GLU A 15 8.59 15.35 4.38
N THR A 16 9.26 16.16 5.19
CA THR A 16 10.72 16.11 5.31
C THR A 16 11.10 16.20 6.77
N HIS A 17 11.69 15.12 7.26
CA HIS A 17 12.05 14.96 8.66
C HIS A 17 13.11 16.00 9.05
N PRO A 18 12.79 16.94 9.97
CA PRO A 18 13.61 18.13 10.19
C PRO A 18 14.99 17.83 10.81
N GLN A 19 15.16 16.71 11.54
CA GLN A 19 16.44 16.36 12.17
C GLN A 19 17.31 15.33 11.42
N HIS A 20 16.77 14.55 10.48
CA HIS A 20 17.45 13.35 9.97
C HIS A 20 17.66 13.35 8.45
N GLY A 21 17.09 14.32 7.73
CA GLY A 21 17.29 14.46 6.29
C GLY A 21 16.57 13.40 5.45
N ILE A 22 15.64 12.65 6.04
CA ILE A 22 14.74 11.76 5.32
C ILE A 22 13.57 12.59 4.80
N ALA A 23 13.17 12.36 3.56
CA ALA A 23 11.92 12.88 3.01
C ALA A 23 11.00 11.72 2.66
N THR A 24 9.73 11.84 3.03
CA THR A 24 8.72 10.80 2.84
C THR A 24 7.58 11.35 2.00
N PHE A 25 7.03 10.53 1.11
CA PHE A 25 5.85 10.87 0.33
C PHE A 25 4.77 9.82 0.55
N ARG A 26 3.64 10.24 1.12
CA ARG A 26 2.45 9.38 1.28
C ARG A 26 1.36 9.80 0.32
N ALA A 27 0.70 8.83 -0.32
CA ALA A 27 -0.52 9.03 -1.08
C ALA A 27 -1.62 8.09 -0.56
N ASP A 28 -2.72 8.68 -0.10
CA ASP A 28 -3.91 7.95 0.34
C ASP A 28 -4.93 7.96 -0.81
N ILE A 29 -5.31 6.79 -1.31
CA ILE A 29 -6.18 6.62 -2.49
C ILE A 29 -7.41 5.80 -2.10
N ASP A 30 -8.61 6.39 -2.22
CA ASP A 30 -9.88 5.65 -2.08
C ASP A 30 -10.50 5.43 -3.46
N VAL A 31 -10.81 4.17 -3.76
CA VAL A 31 -11.49 3.76 -5.00
C VAL A 31 -12.80 3.09 -4.61
N ALA A 32 -13.89 3.85 -4.70
CA ALA A 32 -15.23 3.33 -4.52
C ALA A 32 -15.86 3.09 -5.89
N THR A 33 -16.33 1.87 -6.14
CA THR A 33 -17.10 1.53 -7.33
C THR A 33 -18.48 1.01 -6.93
N CYS A 34 -19.43 1.04 -7.87
CA CYS A 34 -20.77 0.47 -7.70
C CYS A 34 -21.09 -0.45 -8.88
N GLY A 35 -21.86 -1.51 -8.65
CA GLY A 35 -22.30 -2.45 -9.68
C GLY A 35 -21.23 -3.46 -10.07
N VAL A 36 -21.03 -3.65 -11.38
CA VAL A 36 -20.26 -4.78 -11.95
C VAL A 36 -18.73 -4.57 -11.91
N ILE A 37 -18.29 -3.33 -11.68
CA ILE A 37 -16.87 -2.98 -11.71
C ILE A 37 -16.30 -3.14 -10.31
N SER A 38 -15.42 -4.13 -10.13
CA SER A 38 -14.65 -4.27 -8.88
C SER A 38 -13.51 -3.25 -8.83
N PRO A 39 -13.28 -2.58 -7.68
CA PRO A 39 -12.14 -1.67 -7.52
C PRO A 39 -10.80 -2.41 -7.55
N LEU A 40 -10.80 -3.72 -7.27
CA LEU A 40 -9.61 -4.58 -7.35
C LEU A 40 -9.00 -4.62 -8.76
N LYS A 41 -9.77 -4.26 -9.81
CA LYS A 41 -9.23 -4.12 -11.18
C LYS A 41 -8.23 -2.99 -11.32
N ALA A 42 -8.31 -1.95 -10.50
CA ALA A 42 -7.38 -0.82 -10.50
C ALA A 42 -6.14 -1.07 -9.63
N LEU A 43 -6.16 -2.09 -8.76
CA LEU A 43 -5.16 -2.30 -7.71
C LEU A 43 -3.73 -2.40 -8.27
N ASN A 44 -3.52 -3.26 -9.27
CA ASN A 44 -2.19 -3.45 -9.87
C ASN A 44 -1.67 -2.17 -10.52
N TYR A 45 -2.52 -1.47 -11.27
CA TYR A 45 -2.17 -0.22 -11.91
C TYR A 45 -1.75 0.85 -10.88
N LEU A 46 -2.50 0.96 -9.78
CA LEU A 46 -2.17 1.91 -8.71
C LEU A 46 -0.82 1.59 -8.09
N ILE A 47 -0.57 0.33 -7.71
CA ILE A 47 0.71 -0.06 -7.10
C ILE A 47 1.88 0.20 -8.06
N GLU A 48 1.74 -0.14 -9.33
CA GLU A 48 2.78 0.08 -10.35
C GLU A 48 3.00 1.56 -10.66
N SER A 49 1.97 2.41 -10.57
CA SER A 49 2.09 3.84 -10.88
C SER A 49 2.86 4.62 -9.83
N PHE A 50 2.83 4.18 -8.57
CA PHE A 50 3.49 4.87 -7.46
C PHE A 50 4.81 4.22 -7.01
N GLU A 51 5.06 2.97 -7.41
CA GLU A 51 6.27 2.20 -7.07
C GLU A 51 6.67 2.29 -5.58
N SER A 52 5.68 2.32 -4.69
CA SER A 52 5.86 2.68 -3.29
C SER A 52 6.68 1.66 -2.51
N ASP A 53 7.53 2.12 -1.59
CA ASP A 53 8.28 1.24 -0.67
C ASP A 53 7.36 0.42 0.22
N ILE A 54 6.26 1.03 0.67
CA ILE A 54 5.25 0.45 1.53
C ILE A 54 3.88 0.68 0.90
N VAL A 55 3.06 -0.37 0.86
CA VAL A 55 1.67 -0.30 0.42
C VAL A 55 0.78 -0.89 1.50
N VAL A 56 -0.22 -0.13 1.92
CA VAL A 56 -1.29 -0.61 2.79
C VAL A 56 -2.59 -0.58 1.99
N ALA A 57 -3.18 -1.75 1.79
CA ALA A 57 -4.38 -1.91 1.00
C ALA A 57 -5.53 -2.44 1.88
N ASP A 58 -6.63 -1.70 1.90
CA ASP A 58 -7.87 -2.09 2.53
C ASP A 58 -8.94 -2.37 1.48
N TYR A 59 -9.59 -3.53 1.58
CA TYR A 59 -10.77 -3.85 0.80
C TYR A 59 -11.93 -4.10 1.75
N ARG A 60 -12.94 -3.22 1.64
CA ARG A 60 -14.15 -3.28 2.45
C ARG A 60 -15.38 -3.37 1.55
N VAL A 61 -16.16 -4.41 1.79
CA VAL A 61 -17.48 -4.55 1.17
C VAL A 61 -18.45 -3.56 1.81
N ARG A 62 -19.10 -2.72 0.99
CA ARG A 62 -20.08 -1.73 1.44
C ARG A 62 -21.48 -2.09 0.91
N GLY A 63 -22.45 -2.18 1.82
CA GLY A 63 -23.85 -2.42 1.46
C GLY A 63 -24.18 -3.87 1.10
N PHE A 64 -25.32 -4.09 0.44
CA PHE A 64 -25.76 -5.39 -0.07
C PHE A 64 -26.63 -5.20 -1.31
N THR A 65 -26.70 -6.22 -2.16
CA THR A 65 -27.72 -6.34 -3.20
C THR A 65 -28.72 -7.44 -2.86
N ARG A 66 -29.87 -7.47 -3.52
CA ARG A 66 -30.91 -8.47 -3.30
C ARG A 66 -31.25 -9.18 -4.60
N ASP A 67 -31.30 -10.51 -4.58
CA ASP A 67 -31.69 -11.28 -5.75
C ASP A 67 -33.21 -11.32 -5.96
N VAL A 68 -33.63 -11.91 -7.08
CA VAL A 68 -35.05 -12.06 -7.47
C VAL A 68 -35.88 -12.86 -6.45
N LYS A 69 -35.23 -13.67 -5.60
CA LYS A 69 -35.88 -14.45 -4.52
C LYS A 69 -35.88 -13.70 -3.19
N GLY A 70 -35.37 -12.47 -3.16
CA GLY A 70 -35.30 -11.65 -1.97
C GLY A 70 -34.10 -11.95 -1.05
N LYS A 71 -33.17 -12.83 -1.42
CA LYS A 71 -31.98 -13.12 -0.61
C LYS A 71 -30.97 -11.96 -0.74
N LYS A 72 -30.41 -11.55 0.39
CA LYS A 72 -29.35 -10.52 0.44
C LYS A 72 -28.00 -11.15 0.09
N HIS A 73 -27.25 -10.47 -0.76
CA HIS A 73 -25.89 -10.79 -1.14
C HIS A 73 -25.00 -9.62 -0.77
N TYR A 74 -23.99 -9.88 0.05
CA TYR A 74 -23.06 -8.87 0.53
C TYR A 74 -21.82 -8.81 -0.35
N ILE A 75 -21.40 -9.96 -0.89
CA ILE A 75 -20.25 -10.06 -1.78
C ILE A 75 -20.62 -10.91 -3.00
N ASP A 76 -20.13 -10.53 -4.18
CA ASP A 76 -20.45 -11.16 -5.47
C ASP A 76 -19.30 -12.04 -6.01
N HIS A 77 -18.18 -12.10 -5.30
CA HIS A 77 -17.03 -12.93 -5.63
C HIS A 77 -16.40 -13.53 -4.37
N LYS A 78 -15.61 -14.60 -4.54
CA LYS A 78 -14.82 -15.17 -3.46
C LYS A 78 -13.53 -14.36 -3.31
N ILE A 79 -13.25 -13.94 -2.09
CA ILE A 79 -11.99 -13.32 -1.71
C ILE A 79 -11.58 -13.87 -0.35
N ASN A 80 -10.34 -14.32 -0.25
CA ASN A 80 -9.72 -14.66 1.01
C ASN A 80 -8.61 -13.67 1.35
N SER A 81 -7.95 -13.13 0.33
CA SER A 81 -6.85 -12.17 0.44
C SER A 81 -6.90 -11.16 -0.70
N ILE A 82 -6.52 -9.90 -0.44
CA ILE A 82 -6.26 -8.92 -1.51
C ILE A 82 -5.09 -9.38 -2.37
N GLN A 83 -4.13 -10.12 -1.78
CA GLN A 83 -2.98 -10.66 -2.49
C GLN A 83 -3.40 -11.56 -3.67
N ASP A 84 -4.55 -12.24 -3.60
CA ASP A 84 -5.04 -13.07 -4.71
C ASP A 84 -5.25 -12.28 -6.01
N PHE A 85 -5.44 -10.96 -5.91
CA PHE A 85 -5.67 -10.05 -7.04
C PHE A 85 -4.41 -9.34 -7.53
N LEU A 86 -3.25 -9.57 -6.90
CA LEU A 86 -1.98 -8.98 -7.31
C LEU A 86 -1.31 -9.79 -8.43
N ALA A 87 -0.73 -9.07 -9.38
CA ALA A 87 0.06 -9.61 -10.47
C ALA A 87 1.36 -10.23 -9.94
N LYS A 88 1.88 -11.22 -10.67
CA LYS A 88 3.02 -12.03 -10.22
C LYS A 88 4.29 -11.18 -9.98
N ASN A 89 4.52 -10.17 -10.81
CA ASN A 89 5.64 -9.23 -10.69
C ASN A 89 5.56 -8.41 -9.38
N ILE A 90 4.37 -7.94 -9.00
CA ILE A 90 4.16 -7.25 -7.72
C ILE A 90 4.43 -8.20 -6.56
N LYS A 91 3.84 -9.39 -6.58
CA LYS A 91 4.07 -10.42 -5.54
C LYS A 91 5.55 -10.79 -5.36
N SER A 92 6.34 -10.78 -6.43
CA SER A 92 7.77 -11.03 -6.32
C SER A 92 8.54 -9.89 -5.66
N ARG A 93 8.14 -8.62 -5.89
CA ARG A 93 8.81 -7.43 -5.35
C ARG A 93 8.55 -7.21 -3.85
N TYR A 94 7.36 -7.55 -3.39
CA TYR A 94 6.91 -7.22 -2.03
C TYR A 94 6.88 -8.43 -1.11
N GLU A 95 7.28 -8.23 0.15
CA GLU A 95 6.85 -9.05 1.28
C GLU A 95 5.47 -8.56 1.72
N MET A 96 4.54 -9.48 2.00
CA MET A 96 3.12 -9.17 2.16
C MET A 96 2.53 -9.91 3.37
N PHE A 97 1.69 -9.21 4.13
CA PHE A 97 1.04 -9.73 5.34
C PHE A 97 -0.44 -9.35 5.38
N ASP A 98 -1.30 -10.31 5.74
CA ASP A 98 -2.74 -10.13 5.81
C ASP A 98 -3.28 -10.02 7.24
N VAL A 99 -4.25 -9.12 7.44
CA VAL A 99 -5.01 -8.97 8.69
C VAL A 99 -6.50 -8.91 8.38
N ASN A 100 -7.07 -10.02 7.91
CA ASN A 100 -8.45 -10.08 7.45
C ASN A 100 -9.43 -10.34 8.61
N VAL A 101 -10.57 -9.65 8.61
CA VAL A 101 -11.72 -9.90 9.50
C VAL A 101 -12.90 -10.38 8.65
N TYR A 102 -12.93 -11.70 8.40
CA TYR A 102 -13.85 -12.32 7.44
C TYR A 102 -15.32 -12.11 7.77
N GLN A 103 -15.68 -12.12 9.07
CA GLN A 103 -17.06 -11.94 9.54
C GLN A 103 -17.62 -10.57 9.14
N GLU A 104 -16.75 -9.56 9.02
CA GLU A 104 -17.12 -8.18 8.68
C GLU A 104 -16.84 -7.82 7.21
N ASN A 105 -16.36 -8.79 6.40
CA ASN A 105 -15.91 -8.55 5.02
C ASN A 105 -14.88 -7.41 4.91
N ILE A 106 -13.94 -7.38 5.87
CA ILE A 106 -12.80 -6.47 5.89
C ILE A 106 -11.56 -7.27 5.57
N PHE A 107 -10.86 -6.87 4.52
CA PHE A 107 -9.61 -7.48 4.09
C PHE A 107 -8.53 -6.41 4.11
N HIS A 108 -7.37 -6.75 4.64
CA HIS A 108 -6.27 -5.82 4.84
C HIS A 108 -4.97 -6.52 4.49
N THR A 109 -4.20 -5.93 3.58
CA THR A 109 -2.88 -6.41 3.20
C THR A 109 -1.88 -5.27 3.36
N LYS A 110 -0.82 -5.51 4.13
CA LYS A 110 0.35 -4.64 4.21
C LYS A 110 1.47 -5.24 3.38
N MET A 111 2.22 -4.40 2.69
CA MET A 111 3.30 -4.81 1.81
C MET A 111 4.49 -3.86 1.96
N HIS A 112 5.71 -4.39 1.92
CA HIS A 112 6.92 -3.58 1.73
C HIS A 112 7.90 -4.27 0.79
N LEU A 113 8.79 -3.50 0.14
CA LEU A 113 9.80 -4.05 -0.76
C LEU A 113 10.72 -5.03 -0.04
N LYS A 114 11.06 -6.14 -0.70
CA LYS A 114 12.00 -7.15 -0.18
C LYS A 114 13.44 -6.67 -0.24
N ASP A 115 13.79 -6.08 -1.38
CA ASP A 115 15.16 -5.73 -1.70
C ASP A 115 15.40 -4.27 -1.35
N PHE A 116 16.30 -4.03 -0.40
CA PHE A 116 16.77 -2.71 -0.05
C PHE A 116 17.99 -2.35 -0.90
N ASP A 117 17.91 -1.25 -1.65
CA ASP A 117 19.01 -0.69 -2.43
C ASP A 117 19.17 0.80 -2.10
N LEU A 118 20.27 1.15 -1.42
CA LEU A 118 20.54 2.53 -1.00
C LEU A 118 20.54 3.51 -2.18
N ASP A 119 21.02 3.09 -3.36
CA ASP A 119 21.09 3.97 -4.54
C ASP A 119 19.71 4.44 -5.02
N GLN A 120 18.61 3.75 -4.66
CA GLN A 120 17.25 4.18 -4.98
C GLN A 120 16.73 5.32 -4.08
N TYR A 121 17.37 5.54 -2.93
CA TYR A 121 16.94 6.51 -1.92
C TYR A 121 17.81 7.78 -1.90
N LEU A 122 18.89 7.81 -2.66
CA LEU A 122 19.78 8.96 -2.77
C LEU A 122 19.34 9.83 -3.95
N PHE A 123 19.21 11.14 -3.71
CA PHE A 123 18.70 12.09 -4.71
C PHE A 123 19.73 12.42 -5.80
N GLU A 124 20.93 12.85 -5.38
CA GLU A 124 21.99 13.34 -6.29
C GLU A 124 23.35 12.69 -6.01
N GLU A 125 23.40 11.68 -5.16
CA GLU A 125 24.62 11.00 -4.76
C GLU A 125 24.50 9.49 -4.99
N LYS A 126 25.63 8.79 -5.11
CA LYS A 126 25.66 7.33 -5.16
C LYS A 126 26.26 6.75 -3.91
N ALA A 127 25.77 5.59 -3.49
CA ALA A 127 26.25 4.86 -2.31
C ALA A 127 27.77 4.62 -2.34
N LYS A 128 28.35 4.46 -3.53
CA LYS A 128 29.81 4.27 -3.73
C LYS A 128 30.66 5.51 -3.45
N ASN A 129 30.07 6.70 -3.50
CA ASN A 129 30.76 7.97 -3.30
C ASN A 129 30.72 8.39 -1.80
N LEU A 130 29.87 7.75 -1.01
CA LEU A 130 29.79 7.94 0.44
C LEU A 130 30.89 7.15 1.15
N SER A 131 31.37 7.67 2.29
CA SER A 131 32.22 6.87 3.16
C SER A 131 31.44 5.67 3.73
N PHE A 132 32.15 4.59 4.08
CA PHE A 132 31.53 3.41 4.69
C PHE A 132 30.70 3.77 5.93
N LYS A 133 31.18 4.71 6.74
CA LYS A 133 30.49 5.17 7.96
C LYS A 133 29.20 5.92 7.65
N GLU A 134 29.20 6.78 6.64
CA GLU A 134 28.00 7.51 6.21
C GLU A 134 26.97 6.58 5.61
N ARG A 135 27.41 5.67 4.74
CA ARG A 135 26.56 4.64 4.15
C ARG A 135 25.85 3.83 5.24
N MET A 136 26.60 3.26 6.19
CA MET A 136 26.02 2.50 7.31
C MET A 136 25.01 3.32 8.12
N LYS A 137 25.29 4.60 8.36
CA LYS A 137 24.39 5.49 9.09
C LYS A 137 23.09 5.74 8.32
N ILE A 138 23.17 6.05 7.03
CA ILE A 138 22.00 6.35 6.20
C ILE A 138 21.14 5.11 6.01
N GLU A 139 21.76 3.95 5.74
CA GLU A 139 21.03 2.69 5.62
C GLU A 139 20.27 2.33 6.91
N ALA A 140 20.89 2.53 8.08
CA ALA A 140 20.23 2.29 9.36
C ALA A 140 19.03 3.22 9.59
N LEU A 141 19.17 4.49 9.23
CA LEU A 141 18.09 5.47 9.34
C LEU A 141 16.92 5.14 8.41
N LEU A 142 17.20 4.84 7.13
CA LEU A 142 16.16 4.49 6.15
C LEU A 142 15.44 3.19 6.51
N LYS A 143 16.19 2.15 6.91
CA LYS A 143 15.59 0.87 7.32
C LYS A 143 14.69 1.05 8.54
N ARG A 144 15.12 1.84 9.53
CA ARG A 144 14.29 2.17 10.70
C ARG A 144 13.02 2.89 10.28
N GLU A 145 13.12 3.92 9.43
CA GLU A 145 11.94 4.65 8.94
C GLU A 145 10.96 3.72 8.23
N ILE A 146 11.45 2.87 7.31
CA ILE A 146 10.62 1.89 6.59
C ILE A 146 9.95 0.92 7.56
N GLU A 147 10.66 0.39 8.56
CA GLU A 147 10.09 -0.52 9.55
C GLU A 147 9.04 0.17 10.44
N GLU A 148 9.31 1.40 10.90
CA GLU A 148 8.39 2.18 11.72
C GLU A 148 7.09 2.49 10.96
N LEU A 149 7.21 2.92 9.70
CA LEU A 149 6.07 3.14 8.81
C LEU A 149 5.32 1.84 8.51
N PHE A 150 6.05 0.75 8.23
CA PHE A 150 5.46 -0.55 7.92
C PHE A 150 4.73 -1.15 9.13
N HIS A 151 5.19 -0.93 10.36
CA HIS A 151 4.50 -1.38 11.57
C HIS A 151 3.50 -0.37 12.12
N GLY A 152 3.55 0.89 11.67
CA GLY A 152 2.70 1.97 12.16
C GLY A 152 2.99 2.33 13.63
N ARG A 153 4.25 2.19 14.07
CA ARG A 153 4.69 2.48 15.44
C ARG A 153 6.17 2.84 15.47
N ASN A 154 6.56 3.64 16.45
CA ASN A 154 7.97 3.92 16.70
C ASN A 154 8.65 2.66 17.26
N LEU A 155 9.85 2.36 16.79
CA LEU A 155 10.67 1.28 17.34
C LEU A 155 11.41 1.81 18.57
N VAL A 156 11.49 0.97 19.60
CA VAL A 156 12.26 1.28 20.81
C VAL A 156 13.75 1.21 20.47
N GLU A 157 14.53 2.18 20.94
CA GLU A 157 15.99 2.22 20.79
C GLU A 157 16.70 1.07 21.52
#